data_AF-A0A368XMC2-F1
#
_entry.id   AF-A0A368XMC2-F1
#
_cell.length_a   1.000
_cell.length_b   1.000
_cell.length_c   1.000
_cell.angle_alpha   90.00
_cell.angle_beta   90.00
_cell.angle_gamma   90.00
#
_symmetry.space_group_name_H-M   'P 1'
#
loop_
_entity.id
_entity.type
_entity.pdbx_description
1 polymer ?
#
loop_
_entity_poly.entity_id
_entity_poly.type
_entity_poly.pdbx_seq_one_letter_code
_entity_poly.pdbx_strand_id
1 'polypeptide(L)' 'MDGQIETGKLKIDEITQQSDLEANLADNAIPAFVHELTAENYPVFLEERRKLMAQMIRGYYKAL' A
#
# COMPACT_ATOMS: atom_id res chain seq x y z
N MET A 1 8.07 -6.41 -20.99
CA MET A 1 6.67 -5.93 -21.01
C MET A 1 5.85 -6.64 -22.08
N ASP A 2 6.40 -6.82 -23.28
CA ASP A 2 5.68 -7.42 -24.43
C ASP A 2 5.12 -8.84 -24.16
N GLY A 3 5.84 -9.69 -23.42
CA GLY A 3 5.37 -11.06 -23.12
C GLY A 3 4.19 -11.19 -22.14
N GLN A 4 3.95 -10.25 -21.21
CA GLN A 4 2.75 -10.29 -20.35
C GLN A 4 1.50 -9.83 -21.09
N ILE A 5 1.68 -8.92 -22.04
CA ILE A 5 0.61 -8.39 -22.90
C ILE A 5 0.18 -9.50 -23.89
N GLU A 6 1.12 -10.27 -24.43
CA GLU A 6 0.83 -11.39 -25.34
C GLU A 6 0.28 -12.63 -24.65
N THR A 7 0.76 -12.96 -23.45
CA THR A 7 0.28 -14.15 -22.70
C THR A 7 -0.94 -13.86 -21.82
N GLY A 8 -1.26 -12.59 -21.59
CA GLY A 8 -2.30 -12.15 -20.65
C GLY A 8 -2.01 -12.46 -19.17
N LYS A 9 -0.86 -13.08 -18.85
CA LYS A 9 -0.48 -13.44 -17.49
C LYS A 9 0.44 -12.38 -16.90
N LEU A 10 -0.12 -11.52 -16.05
CA LEU A 10 0.67 -10.67 -15.17
C LEU A 10 1.42 -11.55 -14.15
N LYS A 11 2.74 -11.43 -14.12
CA LYS A 11 3.61 -11.98 -13.08
C LYS A 11 4.43 -10.81 -12.51
N ILE A 12 3.95 -10.22 -11.42
CA ILE A 12 4.68 -9.20 -10.67
C ILE A 12 5.12 -9.90 -9.39
N ASP A 13 6.37 -10.35 -9.35
CA ASP A 13 6.89 -11.26 -8.33
C ASP A 13 8.03 -10.63 -7.48
N GLU A 14 8.05 -9.30 -7.31
CA GLU A 14 9.16 -8.63 -6.62
C GLU A 14 9.08 -8.73 -5.10
N ILE A 15 7.87 -8.76 -4.51
CA ILE A 15 7.68 -8.93 -3.07
C ILE A 15 7.37 -10.40 -2.78
N THR A 16 8.33 -11.08 -2.15
CA THR A 16 8.22 -12.52 -1.82
C THR A 16 8.16 -12.79 -0.32
N GLN A 17 8.34 -11.74 0.50
CA GLN A 17 8.28 -11.82 1.96
C GLN A 17 7.16 -10.95 2.51
N GLN A 18 6.51 -11.45 3.55
CA GLN A 18 5.44 -10.73 4.25
C GLN A 18 5.93 -9.41 4.86
N SER A 19 7.15 -9.41 5.41
CA SER A 19 7.77 -8.20 5.95
C SER A 19 7.97 -7.10 4.91
N ASP A 20 8.33 -7.49 3.69
CA ASP A 20 8.57 -6.55 2.59
C ASP A 20 7.25 -5.95 2.11
N LEU A 21 6.18 -6.74 2.11
CA LEU A 21 4.82 -6.26 1.86
C LEU A 21 4.41 -5.24 2.93
N GLU A 22 4.58 -5.57 4.20
CA GLU A 22 4.21 -4.68 5.33
C GLU A 22 4.97 -3.36 5.28
N ALA A 23 6.28 -3.40 5.02
CA ALA A 23 7.10 -2.21 4.83
C ALA A 23 6.62 -1.38 3.65
N ASN A 24 6.37 -2.02 2.49
CA ASN A 24 5.88 -1.33 1.30
C ASN A 24 4.52 -0.64 1.53
N LEU A 25 3.60 -1.30 2.23
CA LEU A 25 2.32 -0.71 2.60
C LEU A 25 2.51 0.51 3.50
N ALA A 26 3.36 0.41 4.53
CA ALA A 26 3.66 1.52 5.43
C ALA A 26 4.29 2.72 4.68
N ASP A 27 5.27 2.47 3.81
CA ASP A 27 5.96 3.48 3.01
C ASP A 27 5.01 4.22 2.06
N ASN A 28 3.93 3.58 1.64
CA ASN A 28 2.91 4.18 0.78
C ASN A 28 1.67 4.69 1.55
N ALA A 29 1.74 4.73 2.89
CA ALA A 29 0.64 5.08 3.78
C ALA A 29 -0.65 4.26 3.51
N ILE A 30 -0.48 2.99 3.17
CA ILE A 30 -1.57 2.05 2.93
C ILE A 30 -1.81 1.26 4.22
N PRO A 31 -3.03 1.30 4.80
CA PRO A 31 -3.38 0.47 5.94
C PRO A 31 -3.19 -1.04 5.67
N ALA A 32 -2.61 -1.77 6.62
CA ALA A 32 -2.28 -3.20 6.48
C ALA A 32 -3.50 -4.10 6.15
N PHE A 33 -4.69 -3.69 6.60
CA PHE A 33 -5.95 -4.38 6.33
C PHE A 33 -6.51 -4.11 4.93
N VAL A 34 -5.75 -3.51 3.99
CA VAL A 34 -6.20 -3.22 2.62
C VAL A 34 -6.73 -4.45 1.87
N HIS A 35 -6.25 -5.64 2.22
CA HIS A 35 -6.69 -6.91 1.63
C HIS A 35 -8.10 -7.34 2.11
N GLU A 36 -8.62 -6.72 3.17
CA GLU A 36 -9.95 -6.98 3.75
C GLU A 36 -10.98 -5.90 3.34
N LEU A 37 -10.63 -5.04 2.37
CA LEU A 37 -11.50 -3.95 1.94
C LEU A 37 -12.78 -4.45 1.27
N THR A 38 -13.89 -3.89 1.70
CA THR A 38 -15.22 -4.00 1.08
C THR A 38 -15.80 -2.60 0.86
N ALA A 39 -16.93 -2.51 0.17
CA ALA A 39 -17.61 -1.22 -0.03
C ALA A 39 -18.05 -0.59 1.31
N GLU A 40 -18.43 -1.44 2.28
CA GLU A 40 -18.94 -1.03 3.58
C GLU A 40 -17.85 -0.43 4.48
N ASN A 41 -16.62 -0.97 4.43
CA ASN A 41 -15.52 -0.52 5.28
C ASN A 41 -14.57 0.48 4.60
N TYR A 42 -14.84 0.84 3.33
CA TYR A 42 -14.05 1.83 2.59
C TYR A 42 -13.91 3.19 3.30
N PRO A 43 -14.94 3.75 3.97
CA PRO A 43 -14.78 4.99 4.73
C PRO A 43 -13.73 4.89 5.85
N VAL A 44 -13.63 3.74 6.51
CA VAL A 44 -12.64 3.47 7.57
C VAL A 44 -11.23 3.46 6.97
N PHE A 45 -11.06 2.79 5.84
CA PHE A 45 -9.78 2.81 5.10
C PHE A 45 -9.35 4.23 4.74
N LEU A 46 -10.27 5.07 4.24
CA LEU A 46 -9.96 6.47 3.91
C LEU A 46 -9.51 7.26 5.15
N GLU A 47 -10.12 7.01 6.31
CA GLU A 47 -9.72 7.64 7.55
C GLU A 47 -8.32 7.21 8.00
N GLU A 48 -8.05 5.92 8.05
CA GLU A 48 -6.75 5.38 8.44
C GLU A 48 -5.63 5.83 7.49
N ARG A 49 -5.88 5.78 6.18
CA ARG A 49 -4.96 6.31 5.19
C ARG A 49 -4.65 7.80 5.40
N ARG A 50 -5.65 8.63 5.73
CA ARG A 50 -5.42 10.06 6.05
C ARG A 50 -4.52 10.23 7.29
N LYS A 51 -4.71 9.41 8.33
CA LYS A 51 -3.87 9.45 9.54
C LYS A 51 -2.42 9.10 9.21
N LEU A 52 -2.19 8.04 8.43
CA LEU A 52 -0.85 7.62 8.01
C LEU A 52 -0.14 8.70 7.18
N MET A 53 -0.81 9.29 6.19
CA MET A 53 -0.24 10.38 5.39
C MET A 53 0.11 11.59 6.26
N ALA A 54 -0.75 11.97 7.22
CA ALA A 54 -0.47 13.07 8.13
C ALA A 54 0.74 12.80 9.04
N GLN A 55 0.94 11.55 9.48
CA GLN A 55 2.13 11.14 10.23
C GLN A 55 3.39 11.21 9.37
N MET A 56 3.32 10.74 8.12
CA MET A 56 4.44 10.78 7.17
C MET A 56 4.89 12.22 6.86
N ILE A 57 3.94 13.10 6.55
CA ILE A 57 4.21 14.54 6.32
C ILE A 57 4.84 15.17 7.57
N ARG A 58 4.28 14.89 8.75
CA ARG A 58 4.84 15.39 10.01
C ARG A 58 6.26 14.88 10.26
N GLY A 59 6.51 13.60 9.98
CA GLY A 59 7.83 12.98 10.10
C GLY A 59 8.86 13.67 9.21
N TYR A 60 8.51 13.88 7.94
CA TYR A 60 9.34 14.60 6.98
C TYR A 60 9.75 15.98 7.49
N TYR A 61 8.79 16.81 7.93
CA TYR A 61 9.08 18.15 8.43
C TYR A 61 9.84 18.19 9.76
N LYS A 62 9.77 17.14 10.58
CA LYS A 62 10.55 17.04 11.82
C LYS A 62 12.00 16.64 11.58
N ALA A 63 12.30 16.02 10.45
CA ALA A 63 13.65 15.57 10.08
C ALA A 63 14.42 16.61 9.25
N LEU A 64 13.78 17.74 8.92
CA LEU A 64 14.33 18.87 8.17
C LEU A 64 15.00 19.88 9.13
#